data_AF-B8LZF7-F1
#
_entry.id   AF-B8LZF7-F1
#
_cell.length_a   1.000
_cell.length_b   1.000
_cell.length_c   1.000
_cell.angle_alpha   90.00
_cell.angle_beta   90.00
_cell.angle_gamma   90.00
#
_symmetry.space_group_name_H-M   'P 1'
#
loop_
_entity.id
_entity.type
_entity.pdbx_description
1 polymer ?
#
loop_
_entity_poly.entity_id
_entity_poly.type
_entity_poly.pdbx_seq_one_letter_code
_entity_poly.pdbx_strand_id
1 'polypeptide(L)'
;MPLRITSAPVSGIKKRKSVATPRNRAFPFASHARSKPAVRGNAQTTTKSFELHVEEEADGFVSDSEPLPDVGDSRYLTETVKLSGVIQAMQHVKNSMFEELPERRAGMNSTRIAEVLNIRRSLPPLVSVAHLHTVLQSPTQVEREIVSLVQSGQLKRLIVPGRGNSAAGLGDCLVMTSDLHDLVQASSDLDQALKDRFLGILDQMSNTSAIPSLAFSREESVALVRAGFLVSASSLSKDTVNLTSVRAYSTDADDTKPNSVQSRAPAFFLSLPNTGPYLRLLSAGRSHLLTLLKQSKYHEAPLTLLRDRWDGAVESNRNFSVAKRIRGEFSGVLPGRTKKWKEFNGMSFRWILEEALGAGLVEIFDTGSVGPGIRCL
;
A
#
# COMPACT_ATOMS: atom_id res chain seq x y z
N MET A 1 22.58 -67.98 8.33
CA MET A 1 21.35 -68.35 7.60
C MET A 1 20.72 -67.09 7.01
N PRO A 2 20.52 -67.03 5.69
CA PRO A 2 20.15 -65.81 4.96
C PRO A 2 18.64 -65.55 4.93
N LEU A 3 18.27 -64.27 5.00
CA LEU A 3 16.89 -63.78 4.92
C LEU A 3 16.37 -63.81 3.48
N ARG A 4 15.18 -64.39 3.31
CA ARG A 4 14.48 -64.61 2.04
C ARG A 4 13.88 -63.30 1.50
N ILE A 5 14.18 -63.01 0.24
CA ILE A 5 13.51 -62.02 -0.60
C ILE A 5 12.23 -62.68 -1.14
N THR A 6 11.07 -62.03 -0.95
CA THR A 6 9.81 -62.42 -1.61
C THR A 6 9.41 -61.33 -2.60
N SER A 7 9.23 -61.73 -3.86
CA SER A 7 8.68 -60.93 -4.95
C SER A 7 7.15 -60.98 -4.91
N ALA A 8 6.49 -59.82 -5.06
CA ALA A 8 5.05 -59.73 -5.22
C ALA A 8 4.68 -59.76 -6.72
N PRO A 9 3.60 -60.48 -7.12
CA PRO A 9 3.25 -60.67 -8.52
C PRO A 9 2.43 -59.51 -9.11
N VAL A 10 2.67 -59.26 -10.40
CA VAL A 10 2.00 -58.29 -11.28
C VAL A 10 0.54 -58.69 -11.54
N SER A 11 -0.42 -57.82 -11.24
CA SER A 11 -1.84 -58.03 -11.60
C SER A 11 -2.13 -57.49 -13.01
N GLY A 12 -2.42 -58.38 -13.95
CA GLY A 12 -2.82 -58.07 -15.32
C GLY A 12 -4.25 -57.50 -15.43
N ILE A 13 -4.39 -56.43 -16.21
CA ILE A 13 -5.66 -55.78 -16.56
C ILE A 13 -6.39 -56.63 -17.63
N LYS A 14 -7.60 -57.11 -17.33
CA LYS A 14 -8.53 -57.67 -18.32
C LYS A 14 -9.59 -56.62 -18.69
N LYS A 15 -9.55 -56.13 -19.94
CA LYS A 15 -10.65 -55.38 -20.56
C LYS A 15 -11.79 -56.34 -20.91
N ARG A 16 -13.03 -56.03 -20.52
CA ARG A 16 -14.24 -56.69 -21.04
C ARG A 16 -15.04 -55.75 -21.94
N LYS A 17 -15.52 -56.32 -23.04
CA LYS A 17 -16.27 -55.73 -24.15
C LYS A 17 -17.78 -55.73 -23.82
N SER A 18 -18.49 -54.76 -24.40
CA SER A 18 -19.89 -54.34 -24.20
C SER A 18 -21.00 -55.36 -24.49
N VAL A 19 -22.15 -55.20 -23.82
CA VAL A 19 -23.50 -55.57 -24.33
C VAL A 19 -24.50 -54.45 -23.95
N ALA A 20 -25.49 -54.25 -24.81
CA ALA A 20 -26.32 -53.06 -25.00
C ALA A 20 -27.51 -52.82 -24.01
N THR A 21 -27.91 -51.54 -24.00
CA THR A 21 -29.09 -50.75 -23.51
C THR A 21 -30.45 -51.44 -23.28
N PRO A 22 -31.47 -50.85 -22.57
CA PRO A 22 -31.78 -49.40 -22.48
C PRO A 22 -32.39 -48.82 -21.16
N ARG A 23 -32.22 -47.51 -20.93
CA ARG A 23 -33.29 -46.57 -20.50
C ARG A 23 -32.76 -45.13 -20.37
N ASN A 24 -33.32 -44.23 -21.19
CA ASN A 24 -33.18 -42.78 -21.07
C ASN A 24 -33.67 -42.31 -19.70
N ARG A 25 -32.78 -41.69 -18.91
CA ARG A 25 -33.20 -40.80 -17.83
C ARG A 25 -33.19 -39.37 -18.39
N ALA A 26 -34.37 -38.77 -18.42
CA ALA A 26 -34.56 -37.38 -18.78
C ALA A 26 -33.79 -36.50 -17.78
N PHE A 27 -32.90 -35.66 -18.29
CA PHE A 27 -32.28 -34.59 -17.50
C PHE A 27 -33.31 -33.48 -17.27
N PRO A 28 -33.43 -32.92 -16.06
CA PRO A 28 -34.45 -31.92 -15.72
C PRO A 28 -34.19 -30.54 -16.37
N PHE A 29 -33.15 -30.41 -17.19
CA PHE A 29 -32.79 -29.18 -17.90
C PHE A 29 -32.90 -29.31 -19.43
N ALA A 30 -33.44 -30.42 -19.95
CA ALA A 30 -33.56 -30.65 -21.40
C ALA A 30 -34.62 -29.75 -22.07
N SER A 31 -35.49 -29.09 -21.30
CA SER A 31 -36.54 -28.19 -21.78
C SER A 31 -36.18 -26.69 -21.72
N HIS A 32 -34.99 -26.32 -21.24
CA HIS A 32 -34.58 -24.92 -21.29
C HIS A 32 -34.17 -24.52 -22.72
N ALA A 33 -34.78 -23.44 -23.22
CA ALA A 33 -34.47 -22.87 -24.52
C ALA A 33 -32.96 -22.53 -24.60
N ARG A 34 -32.23 -23.23 -25.47
CA ARG A 34 -30.86 -22.86 -25.83
C ARG A 34 -30.92 -21.66 -26.76
N SER A 35 -30.64 -20.47 -26.24
CA SER A 35 -30.33 -19.31 -27.08
C SER A 35 -28.91 -19.47 -27.66
N LYS A 36 -28.77 -19.31 -28.97
CA LYS A 36 -27.47 -19.31 -29.65
C LYS A 36 -26.69 -18.04 -29.27
N PRO A 37 -25.36 -18.09 -29.09
CA PRO A 37 -24.57 -16.88 -28.96
C PRO A 37 -24.65 -16.11 -30.27
N ALA A 38 -25.25 -14.91 -30.24
CA ALA A 38 -25.36 -14.05 -31.41
C ALA A 38 -23.96 -13.63 -31.87
N VAL A 39 -23.69 -13.91 -33.15
CA VAL A 39 -22.54 -13.44 -33.90
C VAL A 39 -22.63 -11.92 -33.98
N ARG A 40 -21.60 -11.22 -33.47
CA ARG A 40 -21.36 -9.80 -33.75
C ARG A 40 -21.21 -9.60 -35.26
N GLY A 41 -22.14 -8.88 -35.86
CA GLY A 41 -22.07 -8.35 -37.22
C GLY A 41 -22.25 -6.84 -37.17
N ASN A 42 -21.36 -6.13 -37.85
CA ASN A 42 -21.12 -4.69 -37.73
C ASN A 42 -22.00 -3.86 -38.70
N ALA A 43 -22.22 -2.60 -38.31
CA ALA A 43 -22.38 -1.39 -39.15
C ALA A 43 -23.75 -0.97 -39.74
N GLN A 44 -24.13 0.28 -39.33
CA GLN A 44 -24.76 1.38 -40.12
C GLN A 44 -26.26 1.21 -40.49
N THR A 45 -27.18 2.19 -40.42
CA THR A 45 -27.12 3.66 -40.45
C THR A 45 -28.53 4.24 -40.16
N THR A 46 -28.58 5.43 -39.53
CA THR A 46 -29.59 6.53 -39.65
C THR A 46 -31.04 6.47 -39.10
N THR A 47 -31.35 7.55 -38.36
CA THR A 47 -32.57 8.41 -38.29
C THR A 47 -33.80 8.07 -37.43
N LYS A 48 -33.95 8.90 -36.37
CA LYS A 48 -35.13 9.66 -35.84
C LYS A 48 -36.54 9.02 -35.77
N SER A 49 -37.07 8.90 -34.54
CA SER A 49 -38.32 9.52 -33.99
C SER A 49 -38.68 8.88 -32.62
N PHE A 50 -38.69 9.63 -31.52
CA PHE A 50 -39.89 10.10 -30.77
C PHE A 50 -40.97 9.02 -30.47
N GLU A 51 -41.01 8.48 -29.24
CA GLU A 51 -42.13 8.54 -28.27
C GLU A 51 -42.02 7.51 -27.12
N LEU A 52 -42.16 8.05 -25.90
CA LEU A 52 -42.85 7.61 -24.67
C LEU A 52 -42.80 6.15 -24.13
N HIS A 53 -42.28 6.09 -22.89
CA HIS A 53 -42.61 5.24 -21.72
C HIS A 53 -43.21 3.84 -21.91
N VAL A 54 -42.44 2.84 -21.49
CA VAL A 54 -42.94 1.70 -20.69
C VAL A 54 -41.89 1.36 -19.63
N GLU A 55 -42.32 1.33 -18.37
CA GLU A 55 -41.59 0.75 -17.25
C GLU A 55 -41.55 -0.78 -17.43
N GLU A 56 -40.35 -1.34 -17.62
CA GLU A 56 -40.11 -2.76 -17.42
C GLU A 56 -38.87 -2.93 -16.54
N GLU A 57 -39.07 -3.68 -15.46
CA GLU A 57 -38.11 -4.00 -14.41
C GLU A 57 -36.77 -4.50 -15.00
N ALA A 58 -35.75 -3.63 -14.94
CA ALA A 58 -34.40 -3.98 -15.34
C ALA A 58 -33.69 -4.69 -14.19
N ASP A 59 -33.50 -5.98 -14.39
CA ASP A 59 -32.46 -6.84 -13.80
C ASP A 59 -31.19 -6.02 -13.49
N GLY A 60 -30.76 -6.06 -12.22
CA GLY A 60 -29.71 -5.22 -11.64
C GLY A 60 -28.29 -5.49 -12.14
N PHE A 61 -28.05 -5.25 -13.43
CA PHE A 61 -26.72 -5.12 -14.00
C PHE A 61 -26.43 -3.62 -14.12
N VAL A 62 -25.72 -3.06 -13.13
CA VAL A 62 -25.21 -1.69 -13.19
C VAL A 62 -24.41 -1.56 -14.49
N SER A 63 -25.01 -0.90 -15.48
CA SER A 63 -24.37 -0.61 -16.74
C SER A 63 -23.20 0.32 -16.45
N ASP A 64 -21.98 -0.07 -16.84
CA ASP A 64 -20.74 0.72 -16.76
C ASP A 64 -20.76 1.97 -17.67
N SER A 65 -21.97 2.48 -17.97
CA SER A 65 -22.23 3.51 -18.95
C SER A 65 -22.38 4.89 -18.33
N GLU A 66 -22.75 5.01 -17.06
CA GLU A 66 -22.96 6.28 -16.37
C GLU A 66 -21.98 6.48 -15.20
N PRO A 67 -21.55 7.72 -14.92
CA PRO A 67 -20.76 8.03 -13.73
C PRO A 67 -21.51 7.66 -12.45
N LEU A 68 -20.77 7.35 -11.39
CA LEU A 68 -21.35 7.17 -10.07
C LEU A 68 -21.97 8.49 -9.60
N PRO A 69 -23.20 8.46 -9.02
CA PRO A 69 -23.78 9.65 -8.43
C PRO A 69 -22.86 10.19 -7.32
N ASP A 70 -22.69 11.50 -7.27
CA ASP A 70 -21.88 12.18 -6.27
C ASP A 70 -22.78 13.02 -5.36
N VAL A 71 -22.94 12.55 -4.12
CA VAL A 71 -23.73 13.21 -3.08
C VAL A 71 -22.83 14.07 -2.17
N GLY A 72 -21.52 14.14 -2.47
CA GLY A 72 -20.51 14.90 -1.73
C GLY A 72 -19.54 14.02 -0.93
N ASP A 73 -18.78 14.65 -0.04
CA ASP A 73 -17.68 14.02 0.68
C ASP A 73 -18.13 12.84 1.56
N SER A 74 -17.45 11.70 1.42
CA SER A 74 -17.72 10.52 2.27
C SER A 74 -16.85 10.50 3.54
N ARG A 75 -17.48 10.24 4.70
CA ARG A 75 -16.80 10.07 5.99
C ARG A 75 -16.43 8.63 6.33
N TYR A 76 -16.55 7.71 5.36
CA TYR A 76 -16.43 6.27 5.58
C TYR A 76 -15.16 5.83 6.34
N LEU A 77 -14.01 6.44 6.04
CA LEU A 77 -12.74 6.07 6.67
C LEU A 77 -12.62 6.59 8.11
N THR A 78 -13.13 7.80 8.36
CA THR A 78 -13.14 8.41 9.69
C THR A 78 -14.08 7.69 10.66
N GLU A 79 -15.26 7.28 10.20
CA GLU A 79 -16.26 6.66 11.07
C GLU A 79 -15.84 5.28 11.58
N THR A 80 -14.99 4.60 10.83
CA THR A 80 -14.58 3.23 11.14
C THR A 80 -13.50 3.14 12.22
N VAL A 81 -12.74 4.21 12.50
CA VAL A 81 -11.71 4.21 13.56
C VAL A 81 -11.65 5.60 14.24
N LYS A 82 -12.17 5.71 15.46
CA LYS A 82 -12.05 6.95 16.26
C LYS A 82 -10.72 6.97 17.01
N LEU A 83 -9.74 7.71 16.47
CA LEU A 83 -8.44 7.92 17.10
C LEU A 83 -8.35 9.33 17.66
N SER A 84 -7.74 9.48 18.84
CA SER A 84 -7.77 10.72 19.62
C SER A 84 -6.46 11.50 19.66
N GLY A 85 -5.38 10.95 19.10
CA GLY A 85 -4.07 11.63 19.08
C GLY A 85 -3.09 11.06 18.06
N VAL A 86 -2.02 11.82 17.80
CA VAL A 86 -1.00 11.56 16.78
C VAL A 86 -0.27 10.25 17.07
N ILE A 87 0.12 9.99 18.31
CA ILE A 87 0.86 8.76 18.68
C ILE A 87 0.01 7.52 18.42
N GLN A 88 -1.26 7.54 18.83
CA GLN A 88 -2.19 6.43 18.59
C GLN A 88 -2.41 6.21 17.10
N ALA A 89 -2.55 7.28 16.32
CA ALA A 89 -2.69 7.19 14.88
C ALA A 89 -1.43 6.63 14.20
N MET A 90 -0.23 7.08 14.60
CA MET A 90 1.02 6.53 14.08
C MET A 90 1.16 5.03 14.38
N GLN A 91 0.83 4.61 15.59
CA GLN A 91 0.82 3.19 15.97
C GLN A 91 -0.21 2.40 15.15
N HIS A 92 -1.41 2.94 14.95
CA HIS A 92 -2.44 2.34 14.11
C HIS A 92 -1.99 2.18 12.66
N VAL A 93 -1.45 3.23 12.05
CA VAL A 93 -0.94 3.22 10.67
C VAL A 93 0.18 2.19 10.52
N LYS A 94 1.12 2.11 11.47
CA LYS A 94 2.20 1.12 11.46
C LYS A 94 1.66 -0.32 11.53
N ASN A 95 0.72 -0.57 12.45
CA ASN A 95 0.19 -1.91 12.70
C ASN A 95 -0.80 -2.39 11.63
N SER A 96 -1.44 -1.48 10.89
CA SER A 96 -2.44 -1.79 9.86
C SER A 96 -1.87 -1.86 8.43
N MET A 97 -0.57 -1.58 8.24
CA MET A 97 0.07 -1.55 6.91
C MET A 97 -0.06 -2.87 6.16
N PHE A 98 0.05 -4.00 6.87
CA PHE A 98 0.01 -5.32 6.27
C PHE A 98 -1.11 -6.16 6.87
N GLU A 99 -1.74 -6.96 6.02
CA GLU A 99 -2.65 -8.00 6.48
C GLU A 99 -1.90 -9.21 7.03
N GLU A 100 -2.55 -9.90 7.95
CA GLU A 100 -2.09 -11.18 8.49
C GLU A 100 -1.94 -12.22 7.39
N LEU A 101 -0.97 -13.12 7.57
CA LEU A 101 -0.71 -14.18 6.61
C LEU A 101 -1.93 -15.11 6.52
N PRO A 102 -2.35 -15.54 5.32
CA PRO A 102 -3.49 -16.43 5.18
C PRO A 102 -3.22 -17.77 5.86
N GLU A 103 -4.04 -18.15 6.84
CA GLU A 103 -3.82 -19.35 7.67
C GLU A 103 -3.95 -20.68 6.90
N ARG A 104 -4.79 -20.72 5.85
CA ARG A 104 -5.11 -21.96 5.12
C ARG A 104 -4.98 -21.75 3.62
N ARG A 105 -4.29 -22.68 2.95
CA ARG A 105 -4.12 -22.70 1.48
C ARG A 105 -3.66 -21.34 0.92
N ALA A 106 -2.70 -20.71 1.57
CA ALA A 106 -2.13 -19.46 1.08
C ALA A 106 -1.52 -19.61 -0.32
N GLY A 107 -1.11 -20.82 -0.74
CA GLY A 107 -0.38 -21.01 -2.00
C GLY A 107 1.01 -20.36 -1.97
N MET A 108 1.53 -20.07 -0.78
CA MET A 108 2.90 -19.63 -0.53
C MET A 108 3.68 -20.78 0.10
N ASN A 109 4.91 -21.00 -0.36
CA ASN A 109 5.84 -21.92 0.30
C ASN A 109 6.44 -21.25 1.56
N SER A 110 7.09 -22.04 2.40
CA SER A 110 7.70 -21.56 3.64
C SER A 110 8.78 -20.49 3.39
N THR A 111 9.56 -20.62 2.31
CA THR A 111 10.59 -19.64 1.95
C THR A 111 9.97 -18.29 1.62
N ARG A 112 8.89 -18.27 0.83
CA ARG A 112 8.18 -17.04 0.49
C ARG A 112 7.54 -16.38 1.72
N ILE A 113 7.00 -17.18 2.64
CA ILE A 113 6.45 -16.67 3.91
C ILE A 113 7.57 -15.99 4.72
N ALA A 114 8.74 -16.64 4.85
CA ALA A 114 9.87 -16.08 5.56
C ALA A 114 10.38 -14.78 4.90
N GLU A 115 10.47 -14.73 3.57
CA GLU A 115 10.82 -13.51 2.83
C GLU A 115 9.86 -12.36 3.14
N VAL A 116 8.55 -12.62 3.07
CA VAL A 116 7.52 -11.60 3.37
C VAL A 116 7.67 -11.08 4.79
N LEU A 117 7.85 -11.96 5.77
CA LEU A 117 8.03 -11.57 7.17
C LEU A 117 9.33 -10.78 7.40
N ASN A 118 10.42 -11.17 6.75
CA ASN A 118 11.70 -10.48 6.84
C ASN A 118 11.64 -9.10 6.20
N ILE A 119 10.99 -8.97 5.03
CA ILE A 119 10.78 -7.67 4.39
C ILE A 119 9.94 -6.78 5.28
N ARG A 120 8.80 -7.26 5.80
CA ARG A 120 7.94 -6.47 6.70
C ARG A 120 8.68 -5.98 7.94
N ARG A 121 9.51 -6.84 8.55
CA ARG A 121 10.33 -6.48 9.72
C ARG A 121 11.42 -5.47 9.39
N SER A 122 11.96 -5.48 8.17
CA SER A 122 13.07 -4.60 7.79
C SER A 122 12.62 -3.20 7.36
N LEU A 123 11.32 -2.99 7.14
CA LEU A 123 10.80 -1.67 6.79
C LEU A 123 10.94 -0.69 7.95
N PRO A 124 11.30 0.58 7.67
CA PRO A 124 11.41 1.58 8.70
C PRO A 124 10.02 1.95 9.24
N PRO A 125 9.92 2.29 10.54
CA PRO A 125 8.70 2.74 11.21
C PRO A 125 8.36 4.20 10.84
N LEU A 126 8.20 4.46 9.54
CA LEU A 126 7.83 5.77 9.00
C LEU A 126 6.33 5.88 8.82
N VAL A 127 5.80 7.04 9.16
CA VAL A 127 4.41 7.42 8.88
C VAL A 127 4.39 8.76 8.17
N SER A 128 3.63 8.88 7.09
CA SER A 128 3.48 10.14 6.37
C SER A 128 2.54 11.08 7.12
N VAL A 129 2.83 12.38 7.11
CA VAL A 129 1.93 13.39 7.69
C VAL A 129 0.59 13.41 6.95
N ALA A 130 0.63 13.20 5.64
CA ALA A 130 -0.53 13.03 4.77
C ALA A 130 -1.45 11.89 5.24
N HIS A 131 -0.91 10.73 5.60
CA HIS A 131 -1.69 9.60 6.14
C HIS A 131 -2.39 10.01 7.43
N LEU A 132 -1.68 10.67 8.35
CA LEU A 132 -2.24 11.09 9.62
C LEU A 132 -3.44 12.04 9.44
N HIS A 133 -3.36 12.96 8.47
CA HIS A 133 -4.47 13.86 8.15
C HIS A 133 -5.71 13.15 7.58
N THR A 134 -5.58 11.93 7.05
CA THR A 134 -6.75 11.14 6.62
C THR A 134 -7.39 10.35 7.75
N VAL A 135 -6.56 9.91 8.70
CA VAL A 135 -7.00 9.04 9.80
C VAL A 135 -7.51 9.87 10.98
N LEU A 136 -6.90 11.02 11.24
CA LEU A 136 -7.32 11.95 12.28
C LEU A 136 -8.24 13.03 11.72
N GLN A 137 -9.13 13.52 12.58
CA GLN A 137 -9.97 14.68 12.27
C GLN A 137 -9.22 15.97 12.60
N SER A 138 -9.58 17.06 11.92
CA SER A 138 -9.06 18.41 12.18
C SER A 138 -7.54 18.58 11.89
N PRO A 139 -7.13 18.73 10.62
CA PRO A 139 -5.72 18.84 10.21
C PRO A 139 -4.91 19.89 10.99
N THR A 140 -5.52 21.03 11.33
CA THR A 140 -4.85 22.10 12.10
C THR A 140 -4.53 21.70 13.54
N GLN A 141 -5.38 20.87 14.16
CA GLN A 141 -5.13 20.37 15.51
C GLN A 141 -4.02 19.32 15.48
N VAL A 142 -4.04 18.44 14.48
CA VAL A 142 -3.02 17.42 14.25
C VAL A 142 -1.64 18.07 14.09
N GLU A 143 -1.51 19.13 13.27
CA GLU A 143 -0.23 19.86 13.12
C GLU A 143 0.24 20.49 14.44
N ARG A 144 -0.66 21.08 15.23
CA ARG A 144 -0.30 21.64 16.55
C ARG A 144 0.21 20.56 17.49
N GLU A 145 -0.42 19.39 17.50
CA GLU A 145 0.01 18.25 18.29
C GLU A 145 1.35 17.70 17.80
N ILE A 146 1.56 17.55 16.49
CA ILE A 146 2.84 17.14 15.90
C ILE A 146 3.95 18.09 16.36
N VAL A 147 3.74 19.42 16.25
CA VAL A 147 4.73 20.41 16.69
C VAL A 147 5.04 20.26 18.17
N SER A 148 4.02 20.11 19.03
CA SER A 148 4.20 19.90 20.46
C SER A 148 4.99 18.62 20.77
N LEU A 149 4.73 17.53 20.04
CA LEU A 149 5.41 16.25 20.23
C LEU A 149 6.85 16.24 19.70
N VAL A 150 7.14 17.00 18.65
CA VAL A 150 8.50 17.22 18.16
C VAL A 150 9.28 18.09 19.15
N GLN A 151 8.66 19.15 19.69
CA GLN A 151 9.28 20.02 20.70
C GLN A 151 9.57 19.28 22.01
N SER A 152 8.69 18.38 22.44
CA SER A 152 8.92 17.53 23.62
C SER A 152 9.90 16.38 23.36
N GLY A 153 10.38 16.22 22.12
CA GLY A 153 11.36 15.19 21.74
C GLY A 153 10.76 13.79 21.58
N GLN A 154 9.44 13.62 21.62
CA GLN A 154 8.78 12.32 21.44
C GLN A 154 8.72 11.86 19.98
N LEU A 155 8.72 12.81 19.04
CA LEU A 155 8.72 12.56 17.60
C LEU A 155 9.91 13.22 16.91
N LYS A 156 10.35 12.62 15.80
CA LYS A 156 11.25 13.25 14.83
C LYS A 156 10.54 13.40 13.50
N ARG A 157 10.61 14.60 12.94
CA ARG A 157 10.14 14.90 11.58
C ARG A 157 11.28 14.73 10.59
N LEU A 158 11.07 13.90 9.58
CA LEU A 158 12.05 13.50 8.57
C LEU A 158 11.61 14.02 7.21
N ILE A 159 12.51 14.70 6.51
CA ILE A 159 12.27 15.16 5.15
C ILE A 159 12.92 14.15 4.22
N VAL A 160 12.11 13.47 3.39
CA VAL A 160 12.63 12.53 2.39
C VAL A 160 13.06 13.33 1.16
N PRO A 161 14.36 13.42 0.89
CA PRO A 161 14.84 14.35 -0.12
C PRO A 161 14.61 13.86 -1.55
N GLY A 162 14.51 14.77 -2.51
CA GLY A 162 14.31 14.43 -3.93
C GLY A 162 12.93 13.82 -4.24
N ARG A 163 12.01 13.82 -3.27
CA ARG A 163 10.65 13.33 -3.43
C ARG A 163 9.58 14.41 -3.38
N GLY A 164 9.96 15.67 -3.18
CA GLY A 164 9.09 16.84 -3.26
C GLY A 164 7.94 16.85 -2.24
N ASN A 165 7.23 17.98 -2.16
CA ASN A 165 5.96 18.12 -1.43
C ASN A 165 4.74 17.88 -2.35
N SER A 166 4.95 17.29 -3.52
CA SER A 166 3.90 17.03 -4.51
C SER A 166 3.12 15.77 -4.16
N ALA A 167 1.89 15.66 -4.66
CA ALA A 167 0.98 14.53 -4.48
C ALA A 167 1.59 13.12 -4.75
N ALA A 168 2.68 13.04 -5.52
CA ALA A 168 3.39 11.79 -5.80
C ALA A 168 4.47 11.41 -4.75
N GLY A 169 4.78 12.31 -3.81
CA GLY A 169 5.96 12.25 -2.94
C GLY A 169 5.64 12.03 -1.46
N LEU A 170 6.41 11.17 -0.81
CA LEU A 170 6.43 11.02 0.65
C LEU A 170 7.37 12.07 1.28
N GLY A 171 7.17 13.35 0.98
CA GLY A 171 8.13 14.41 1.30
C GLY A 171 8.35 14.64 2.79
N ASP A 172 7.33 14.34 3.61
CA ASP A 172 7.28 14.66 5.02
C ASP A 172 6.76 13.48 5.85
N CYS A 173 7.63 12.99 6.73
CA CYS A 173 7.40 11.78 7.53
C CYS A 173 7.67 12.04 9.00
N LEU A 174 7.03 11.24 9.84
CA LEU A 174 7.28 11.18 11.28
C LEU A 174 7.79 9.81 11.67
N VAL A 175 8.67 9.79 12.67
CA VAL A 175 9.10 8.59 13.39
C VAL A 175 9.03 8.87 14.88
N MET A 176 8.64 7.86 15.67
CA MET A 176 8.71 7.96 17.14
C MET A 176 10.17 7.90 17.58
N THR A 177 10.55 8.75 18.53
CA THR A 177 11.93 8.77 19.05
C THR A 177 12.31 7.42 19.67
N SER A 178 11.38 6.74 20.35
CA SER A 178 11.59 5.38 20.86
C SER A 178 11.92 4.38 19.75
N ASP A 179 11.16 4.39 18.65
CA ASP A 179 11.38 3.49 17.52
C ASP A 179 12.74 3.76 16.84
N LEU A 180 13.14 5.03 16.76
CA LEU A 180 14.45 5.41 16.23
C LEU A 180 15.59 4.94 17.15
N HIS A 181 15.44 5.11 18.47
CA HIS A 181 16.39 4.60 19.46
C HIS A 181 16.55 3.08 19.35
N ASP A 182 15.45 2.35 19.29
CA ASP A 182 15.44 0.89 19.12
C ASP A 182 16.15 0.45 17.83
N LEU A 183 15.92 1.16 16.71
CA LEU A 183 16.59 0.89 15.44
C LEU A 183 18.11 1.09 15.51
N VAL A 184 18.57 2.17 16.16
CA VAL A 184 20.01 2.44 16.32
C VAL A 184 20.64 1.37 17.21
N GLN A 185 19.98 1.01 18.31
CA GLN A 185 20.48 0.00 19.24
C GLN A 185 20.52 -1.40 18.61
N ALA A 186 19.52 -1.76 17.81
CA ALA A 186 19.46 -3.04 17.10
C ALA A 186 20.46 -3.16 15.94
N SER A 187 21.06 -2.05 15.48
CA SER A 187 22.03 -2.08 14.37
C SER A 187 23.31 -2.82 14.76
N SER A 188 23.69 -3.84 14.00
CA SER A 188 24.98 -4.52 14.14
C SER A 188 26.12 -3.82 13.39
N ASP A 189 25.81 -2.84 12.54
CA ASP A 189 26.78 -2.14 11.70
C ASP A 189 27.50 -0.98 12.41
N LEU A 190 27.07 -0.64 13.64
CA LEU A 190 27.59 0.49 14.41
C LEU A 190 28.16 0.00 15.75
N ASP A 191 29.31 0.57 16.12
CA ASP A 191 29.91 0.33 17.44
C ASP A 191 29.09 1.01 18.55
N GLN A 192 29.11 0.45 19.76
CA GLN A 192 28.29 0.96 20.86
C GLN A 192 28.60 2.43 21.20
N ALA A 193 29.87 2.83 21.19
CA ALA A 193 30.26 4.21 21.44
C ALA A 193 29.68 5.19 20.40
N LEU A 194 29.61 4.78 19.12
CA LEU A 194 29.01 5.57 18.06
C LEU A 194 27.49 5.64 18.20
N LYS A 195 26.84 4.54 18.60
CA LYS A 195 25.40 4.53 18.90
C LYS A 195 25.06 5.53 20.01
N ASP A 196 25.75 5.45 21.14
CA ASP A 196 25.48 6.29 22.30
C ASP A 196 25.71 7.78 21.96
N ARG A 197 26.79 8.07 21.22
CA ARG A 197 27.07 9.43 20.73
C ARG A 197 26.01 9.92 19.75
N PHE A 198 25.59 9.08 18.81
CA PHE A 198 24.56 9.43 17.82
C PHE A 198 23.22 9.74 18.50
N LEU A 199 22.79 8.89 19.44
CA LEU A 199 21.56 9.11 20.21
C LEU A 199 21.65 10.37 21.08
N GLY A 200 22.79 10.61 21.74
CA GLY A 200 22.99 11.83 22.53
C GLY A 200 22.87 13.11 21.70
N ILE A 201 23.37 13.10 20.47
CA ILE A 201 23.21 14.22 19.52
C ILE A 201 21.75 14.36 19.09
N LEU A 202 21.07 13.25 18.79
CA LEU A 202 19.65 13.27 18.41
C LEU A 202 18.75 13.80 19.51
N ASP A 203 19.03 13.48 20.78
CA ASP A 203 18.24 13.95 21.92
C ASP A 203 18.42 15.46 22.14
N GLN A 204 19.61 16.00 21.84
CA GLN A 204 19.86 17.44 21.85
C GLN A 204 19.20 18.18 20.67
N MET A 205 19.07 17.52 19.51
CA MET A 205 18.50 18.08 18.29
C MET A 205 17.01 17.73 18.16
N SER A 206 16.14 18.34 18.97
CA SER A 206 14.69 18.02 18.97
C SER A 206 13.96 18.42 17.68
N ASN A 207 14.33 19.54 17.08
CA ASN A 207 13.53 20.20 16.03
C ASN A 207 14.08 20.07 14.61
N THR A 208 15.27 19.49 14.41
CA THR A 208 15.98 19.55 13.11
C THR A 208 16.43 18.17 12.64
N SER A 209 16.13 17.84 11.38
CA SER A 209 16.59 16.60 10.71
C SER A 209 17.92 16.77 9.99
N ALA A 210 18.41 18.00 9.84
CA ALA A 210 19.73 18.30 9.30
C ALA A 210 20.79 18.20 10.41
N ILE A 211 21.79 17.35 10.20
CA ILE A 211 22.91 17.18 11.11
C ILE A 211 24.13 17.93 10.57
N PRO A 212 24.77 18.79 11.38
CA PRO A 212 26.01 19.45 11.02
C PRO A 212 27.09 18.42 10.67
N SER A 213 27.83 18.66 9.59
CA SER A 213 28.93 17.78 9.16
C SER A 213 30.06 17.63 10.17
N LEU A 214 30.18 18.58 11.10
CA LEU A 214 31.18 18.59 12.17
C LEU A 214 30.73 17.81 13.42
N ALA A 215 29.49 17.33 13.46
CA ALA A 215 28.98 16.58 14.62
C ALA A 215 29.68 15.23 14.79
N PHE A 216 30.19 14.66 13.69
CA PHE A 216 30.83 13.35 13.61
C PHE A 216 32.18 13.45 12.90
N SER A 217 33.09 12.53 13.22
CA SER A 217 34.29 12.30 12.42
C SER A 217 33.90 11.80 11.03
N ARG A 218 34.84 11.86 10.08
CA ARG A 218 34.60 11.36 8.72
C ARG A 218 34.28 9.87 8.72
N GLU A 219 34.97 9.08 9.54
CA GLU A 219 34.80 7.64 9.67
C GLU A 219 33.43 7.30 10.27
N GLU A 220 33.05 8.00 11.35
CA GLU A 220 31.73 7.88 11.98
C GLU A 220 30.60 8.24 11.00
N SER A 221 30.77 9.33 10.24
CA SER A 221 29.80 9.75 9.23
C SER A 221 29.63 8.70 8.14
N VAL A 222 30.72 8.10 7.65
CA VAL A 222 30.67 7.03 6.65
C VAL A 222 29.98 5.79 7.20
N ALA A 223 30.25 5.41 8.46
CA ALA A 223 29.57 4.30 9.12
C ALA A 223 28.05 4.54 9.25
N LEU A 224 27.64 5.73 9.68
CA LEU A 224 26.23 6.12 9.80
C LEU A 224 25.52 6.17 8.43
N VAL A 225 26.20 6.64 7.38
CA VAL A 225 25.68 6.61 6.00
C VAL A 225 25.53 5.16 5.50
N ARG A 226 26.54 4.31 5.74
CA ARG A 226 26.48 2.89 5.32
C ARG A 226 25.37 2.13 6.04
N ALA A 227 25.19 2.39 7.33
CA ALA A 227 24.11 1.83 8.13
C ALA A 227 22.73 2.41 7.76
N GLY A 228 22.67 3.50 6.97
CA GLY A 228 21.43 4.09 6.48
C GLY A 228 20.78 5.10 7.43
N PHE A 229 21.51 5.57 8.46
CA PHE A 229 21.02 6.59 9.39
C PHE A 229 21.28 8.03 8.93
N LEU A 230 22.18 8.22 7.96
CA LEU A 230 22.45 9.52 7.35
C LEU A 230 22.47 9.46 5.82
N VAL A 231 22.06 10.58 5.21
CA VAL A 231 22.20 10.84 3.77
C VAL A 231 22.94 12.14 3.56
N SER A 232 23.92 12.16 2.65
CA SER A 232 24.63 13.39 2.28
C SER A 232 23.76 14.30 1.41
N ALA A 233 23.74 15.61 1.72
CA ALA A 233 23.05 16.61 0.91
C ALA A 233 23.56 16.71 -0.54
N SER A 234 24.78 16.24 -0.84
CA SER A 234 25.34 16.29 -2.20
C SER A 234 24.60 15.34 -3.17
N SER A 235 24.13 14.19 -2.68
CA SER A 235 23.37 13.20 -3.45
C SER A 235 21.93 13.64 -3.79
N LEU A 236 21.47 14.76 -3.23
CA LEU A 236 20.12 15.30 -3.40
C LEU A 236 19.96 16.25 -4.61
N SER A 237 21.07 16.70 -5.18
CA SER A 237 21.12 17.89 -6.05
C SER A 237 20.62 17.70 -7.49
N LYS A 238 19.94 16.60 -7.83
CA LYS A 238 19.49 16.35 -9.21
C LYS A 238 18.06 16.78 -9.52
N ASP A 239 17.20 16.97 -8.52
CA ASP A 239 15.84 17.49 -8.74
C ASP A 239 15.59 18.67 -7.80
N THR A 240 15.16 19.79 -8.40
CA THR A 240 14.94 21.11 -7.79
C THR A 240 14.20 21.05 -6.44
N VAL A 241 14.94 21.12 -5.34
CA VAL A 241 14.38 21.32 -4.00
C VAL A 241 14.47 22.79 -3.62
N ASN A 242 13.32 23.47 -3.52
CA ASN A 242 13.21 24.74 -2.80
C ASN A 242 13.41 24.45 -1.31
N LEU A 243 14.66 24.51 -0.85
CA LEU A 243 15.08 24.31 0.55
C LEU A 243 14.75 25.54 1.42
N THR A 244 13.63 26.23 1.17
CA THR A 244 13.27 27.50 1.82
C THR A 244 12.98 27.36 3.31
N SER A 245 12.64 26.17 3.81
CA SER A 245 12.40 25.93 5.24
C SER A 245 13.68 25.74 6.08
N VAL A 246 14.87 25.67 5.47
CA VAL A 246 16.15 25.57 6.22
C VAL A 246 16.78 26.96 6.46
N ARG A 247 16.31 28.02 5.78
CA ARG A 247 16.84 29.38 5.97
C ARG A 247 16.36 30.08 7.24
N ALA A 248 15.39 29.54 7.95
CA ALA A 248 14.75 30.22 9.08
C ALA A 248 15.59 30.31 10.37
N TYR A 249 16.77 29.68 10.44
CA TYR A 249 17.60 29.66 11.66
C TYR A 249 19.03 30.17 11.47
N SER A 250 19.36 30.76 10.32
CA SER A 250 20.55 31.61 10.26
C SER A 250 20.17 32.96 10.83
N THR A 251 20.42 33.12 12.14
CA THR A 251 20.34 34.40 12.86
C THR A 251 21.07 35.49 12.07
N ASP A 252 20.43 36.64 11.96
CA ASP A 252 20.90 37.87 11.34
C ASP A 252 22.41 38.07 11.49
N ALA A 253 23.10 38.03 10.35
CA ALA A 253 24.35 38.73 10.15
C ALA A 253 24.18 39.57 8.89
N ASP A 254 23.83 40.84 9.12
CA ASP A 254 24.12 41.94 8.23
C ASP A 254 25.57 41.82 7.75
N ASP A 255 25.81 41.68 6.44
CA ASP A 255 26.77 42.53 5.73
C ASP A 255 26.77 42.25 4.22
N THR A 256 26.96 43.35 3.51
CA THR A 256 26.92 43.51 2.07
C THR A 256 28.29 43.12 1.50
N LYS A 257 28.50 41.88 1.02
CA LYS A 257 29.71 41.52 0.23
C LYS A 257 29.54 40.21 -0.57
N PRO A 258 29.68 40.23 -1.91
CA PRO A 258 29.70 39.02 -2.72
C PRO A 258 31.16 38.57 -2.89
N ASN A 259 31.69 37.77 -1.96
CA ASN A 259 32.81 36.83 -2.18
C ASN A 259 33.30 36.28 -0.84
N SER A 260 32.71 35.17 -0.39
CA SER A 260 33.45 34.22 0.43
C SER A 260 33.06 32.81 0.00
N VAL A 261 34.00 32.12 -0.64
CA VAL A 261 34.00 30.66 -0.80
C VAL A 261 34.26 30.08 0.59
N GLN A 262 33.28 30.19 1.50
CA GLN A 262 33.27 29.39 2.70
C GLN A 262 32.93 27.97 2.25
N SER A 263 33.92 27.09 2.36
CA SER A 263 33.80 25.64 2.32
C SER A 263 32.54 25.21 3.07
N ARG A 264 31.44 25.02 2.32
CA ARG A 264 30.15 24.64 2.88
C ARG A 264 30.26 23.16 3.19
N ALA A 265 30.67 22.86 4.41
CA ALA A 265 30.81 21.48 4.84
C ALA A 265 29.47 20.74 4.60
N PRO A 266 29.51 19.52 4.03
CA PRO A 266 28.33 18.88 3.47
C PRO A 266 27.35 18.52 4.59
N ALA A 267 26.21 19.21 4.66
CA ALA A 267 25.17 18.87 5.62
C ALA A 267 24.69 17.42 5.40
N PHE A 268 24.47 16.69 6.49
CA PHE A 268 23.82 15.40 6.47
C PHE A 268 22.35 15.56 6.83
N PHE A 269 21.51 14.66 6.33
CA PHE A 269 20.12 14.53 6.74
C PHE A 269 19.91 13.19 7.43
N LEU A 270 19.14 13.22 8.51
CA LEU A 270 18.68 12.02 9.19
C LEU A 270 17.85 11.17 8.24
N SER A 271 18.15 9.88 8.20
CA SER A 271 17.39 8.88 7.47
C SER A 271 17.22 7.62 8.31
N LEU A 272 16.38 6.70 7.85
CA LEU A 272 16.25 5.38 8.47
C LEU A 272 16.74 4.29 7.51
N PRO A 273 17.31 3.19 8.04
CA PRO A 273 17.62 2.01 7.24
C PRO A 273 16.39 1.56 6.42
N ASN A 274 16.62 1.06 5.21
CA ASN A 274 15.56 0.58 4.31
C ASN A 274 14.48 1.60 3.90
N THR A 275 14.72 2.90 4.06
CA THR A 275 13.83 3.96 3.53
C THR A 275 13.61 3.83 2.02
N GLY A 276 14.65 3.55 1.23
CA GLY A 276 14.54 3.37 -0.22
C GLY A 276 13.60 2.24 -0.65
N PRO A 277 13.78 1.00 -0.16
CA PRO A 277 12.82 -0.10 -0.34
C PRO A 277 11.38 0.24 0.07
N TYR A 278 11.19 0.90 1.21
CA TYR A 278 9.87 1.33 1.68
C TYR A 278 9.18 2.28 0.69
N LEU A 279 9.89 3.31 0.24
CA LEU A 279 9.37 4.26 -0.75
C LEU A 279 9.01 3.60 -2.07
N ARG A 280 9.79 2.61 -2.52
CA ARG A 280 9.50 1.83 -3.72
C ARG A 280 8.23 0.99 -3.55
N LEU A 281 8.08 0.32 -2.42
CA LEU A 281 6.88 -0.47 -2.09
C LEU A 281 5.63 0.42 -2.09
N LEU A 282 5.72 1.58 -1.44
CA LEU A 282 4.63 2.55 -1.39
C LEU A 282 4.26 3.09 -2.78
N SER A 283 5.26 3.52 -3.55
CA SER A 283 5.04 4.07 -4.90
C SER A 283 4.41 3.02 -5.83
N ALA A 284 4.86 1.76 -5.74
CA ALA A 284 4.29 0.66 -6.51
C ALA A 284 2.83 0.37 -6.09
N GLY A 285 2.54 0.41 -4.79
CA GLY A 285 1.18 0.25 -4.26
C GLY A 285 0.22 1.33 -4.76
N ARG A 286 0.61 2.60 -4.64
CA ARG A 286 -0.17 3.76 -5.14
C ARG A 286 -0.41 3.66 -6.64
N SER A 287 0.64 3.36 -7.41
CA SER A 287 0.54 3.20 -8.87
C SER A 287 -0.41 2.07 -9.25
N HIS A 288 -0.40 0.97 -8.50
CA HIS A 288 -1.32 -0.13 -8.72
C HIS A 288 -2.76 0.26 -8.43
N LEU A 289 -3.04 0.95 -7.31
CA LEU A 289 -4.37 1.45 -6.96
C LEU A 289 -4.94 2.34 -8.08
N LEU A 290 -4.15 3.30 -8.55
CA LEU A 290 -4.54 4.17 -9.67
C LEU A 290 -4.77 3.39 -10.96
N THR A 291 -3.98 2.35 -11.23
CA THR A 291 -4.20 1.48 -12.39
C THR A 291 -5.54 0.75 -12.31
N LEU A 292 -5.96 0.31 -11.12
CA LEU A 292 -7.25 -0.37 -10.92
C LEU A 292 -8.45 0.57 -11.13
N LEU A 293 -8.32 1.84 -10.75
CA LEU A 293 -9.32 2.87 -11.02
C LEU A 293 -9.37 3.23 -12.50
N LYS A 294 -8.21 3.37 -13.16
CA LYS A 294 -8.10 3.68 -14.59
C LYS A 294 -8.66 2.59 -15.52
N GLN A 295 -8.93 1.39 -15.00
CA GLN A 295 -9.65 0.35 -15.75
C GLN A 295 -11.14 0.66 -15.94
N SER A 296 -11.73 1.48 -15.06
CA SER A 296 -13.10 1.94 -15.20
C SER A 296 -13.18 3.15 -16.14
N LYS A 297 -14.28 3.27 -16.90
CA LYS A 297 -14.48 4.31 -17.92
C LYS A 297 -14.30 5.74 -17.37
N TYR A 298 -14.84 5.99 -16.18
CA TYR A 298 -14.81 7.30 -15.52
C TYR A 298 -13.69 7.42 -14.46
N HIS A 299 -12.74 6.48 -14.45
CA HIS A 299 -11.66 6.43 -13.46
C HIS A 299 -12.14 6.38 -12.00
N GLU A 300 -13.36 5.86 -11.80
CA GLU A 300 -14.02 5.72 -10.52
C GLU A 300 -14.56 4.30 -10.32
N ALA A 301 -14.73 3.90 -9.06
CA ALA A 301 -15.29 2.61 -8.70
C ALA A 301 -15.89 2.65 -7.28
N PRO A 302 -16.94 1.84 -6.99
CA PRO A 302 -17.35 1.60 -5.62
C PRO A 302 -16.20 1.01 -4.80
N LEU A 303 -16.06 1.42 -3.54
CA LEU A 303 -14.98 1.01 -2.64
C LEU A 303 -14.87 -0.51 -2.50
N THR A 304 -16.02 -1.19 -2.43
CA THR A 304 -16.10 -2.66 -2.32
C THR A 304 -15.54 -3.35 -3.57
N LEU A 305 -15.87 -2.84 -4.76
CA LEU A 305 -15.35 -3.34 -6.03
C LEU A 305 -13.84 -3.09 -6.15
N LEU A 306 -13.37 -1.91 -5.77
CA LEU A 306 -11.94 -1.59 -5.82
C LEU A 306 -11.13 -2.46 -4.85
N ARG A 307 -11.66 -2.73 -3.66
CA ARG A 307 -11.10 -3.69 -2.69
C ARG A 307 -11.00 -5.10 -3.30
N ASP A 308 -12.07 -5.59 -3.90
CA ASP A 308 -12.09 -6.92 -4.51
C ASP A 308 -11.05 -7.04 -5.64
N ARG A 309 -10.86 -5.97 -6.44
CA ARG A 309 -9.81 -5.88 -7.47
C ARG A 309 -8.41 -5.86 -6.86
N TRP A 310 -8.17 -5.12 -5.78
CA TRP A 310 -6.90 -5.07 -5.06
C TRP A 310 -6.51 -6.43 -4.48
N ASP A 311 -7.48 -7.11 -3.88
CA ASP A 311 -7.27 -8.44 -3.30
C ASP A 311 -7.03 -9.50 -4.39
N GLY A 312 -7.39 -9.22 -5.65
CA GLY A 312 -7.06 -10.06 -6.81
C GLY A 312 -8.03 -11.22 -7.01
N ALA A 313 -9.32 -11.00 -6.72
CA ALA A 313 -10.38 -12.00 -6.83
C ALA A 313 -10.03 -13.32 -6.10
N VAL A 314 -9.50 -13.19 -4.87
CA VAL A 314 -9.29 -14.32 -3.96
C VAL A 314 -10.63 -15.02 -3.71
N GLU A 315 -10.59 -16.34 -3.57
CA GLU A 315 -11.76 -17.16 -3.25
C GLU A 315 -12.37 -16.71 -1.91
N SER A 316 -13.30 -15.76 -1.96
CA SER A 316 -14.05 -15.28 -0.79
C SER A 316 -15.16 -16.26 -0.43
N ASN A 317 -15.66 -16.26 0.81
CA ASN A 317 -16.81 -17.10 1.23
C ASN A 317 -18.17 -16.61 0.66
N ARG A 318 -18.19 -15.95 -0.50
CA ARG A 318 -19.44 -15.55 -1.18
C ARG A 318 -20.14 -16.79 -1.76
N ASN A 319 -21.47 -16.84 -1.69
CA ASN A 319 -22.27 -18.04 -2.00
C ASN A 319 -21.93 -18.75 -3.32
N PHE A 320 -21.48 -18.00 -4.34
CA PHE A 320 -21.08 -18.55 -5.64
C PHE A 320 -19.80 -19.39 -5.62
N SER A 321 -18.77 -18.98 -4.86
CA SER A 321 -17.51 -19.75 -4.74
C SER A 321 -17.73 -21.02 -3.92
N VAL A 322 -18.63 -20.97 -2.93
CA VAL A 322 -19.07 -22.13 -2.13
C VAL A 322 -19.77 -23.16 -3.02
N ALA A 323 -20.67 -22.72 -3.91
CA ALA A 323 -21.34 -23.62 -4.85
C ALA A 323 -20.40 -24.25 -5.90
N LYS A 324 -19.32 -23.56 -6.28
CA LYS A 324 -18.25 -24.14 -7.13
C LYS A 324 -17.35 -25.10 -6.35
N ARG A 325 -17.06 -24.79 -5.08
CA ARG A 325 -16.33 -25.65 -4.14
C ARG A 325 -17.05 -26.99 -3.90
N ILE A 326 -18.37 -26.96 -3.72
CA ILE A 326 -19.20 -28.18 -3.57
C ILE A 326 -19.16 -29.04 -4.85
N ARG A 327 -18.94 -28.41 -6.02
CA ARG A 327 -18.77 -29.10 -7.32
C ARG A 327 -17.34 -29.55 -7.62
N GLY A 328 -16.38 -29.28 -6.73
CA GLY A 328 -14.96 -29.59 -6.96
C GLY A 328 -14.26 -28.68 -7.97
N GLU A 329 -14.89 -27.58 -8.39
CA GLU A 329 -14.33 -26.61 -9.32
C GLU A 329 -13.63 -25.48 -8.55
N PHE A 330 -12.32 -25.31 -8.77
CA PHE A 330 -11.53 -24.23 -8.18
C PHE A 330 -11.79 -22.92 -8.94
N SER A 331 -12.24 -21.86 -8.24
CA SER A 331 -12.73 -20.65 -8.93
C SER A 331 -12.17 -19.30 -8.46
N GLY A 332 -11.19 -19.29 -7.55
CA GLY A 332 -10.51 -18.06 -7.13
C GLY A 332 -9.00 -18.19 -7.24
N VAL A 333 -8.29 -17.06 -7.32
CA VAL A 333 -6.82 -17.08 -7.27
C VAL A 333 -6.40 -17.34 -5.82
N LEU A 334 -5.45 -18.26 -5.60
CA LEU A 334 -4.89 -18.47 -4.26
C LEU A 334 -4.25 -17.17 -3.76
N PRO A 335 -4.41 -16.80 -2.48
CA PRO A 335 -3.89 -15.52 -1.95
C PRO A 335 -2.43 -15.24 -2.33
N GLY A 336 -1.53 -16.20 -2.14
CA GLY A 336 -0.11 -16.10 -2.46
C GLY A 336 0.23 -15.97 -3.94
N ARG A 337 -0.73 -16.19 -4.84
CA ARG A 337 -0.57 -15.98 -6.28
C ARG A 337 -1.00 -14.59 -6.73
N THR A 338 -1.71 -13.85 -5.89
CA THR A 338 -2.18 -12.49 -6.17
C THR A 338 -1.03 -11.48 -6.21
N LYS A 339 -1.26 -10.34 -6.83
CA LYS A 339 -0.31 -9.22 -6.88
C LYS A 339 -0.07 -8.64 -5.48
N LYS A 340 -1.12 -8.55 -4.66
CA LYS A 340 -1.09 -8.14 -3.24
C LYS A 340 0.00 -8.86 -2.46
N TRP A 341 0.07 -10.19 -2.55
CA TRP A 341 1.03 -10.98 -1.79
C TRP A 341 2.41 -11.10 -2.46
N LYS A 342 2.46 -11.08 -3.79
CA LYS A 342 3.72 -11.20 -4.54
C LYS A 342 4.54 -9.91 -4.58
N GLU A 343 3.89 -8.79 -4.85
CA GLU A 343 4.57 -7.51 -5.07
C GLU A 343 4.46 -6.61 -3.85
N PHE A 344 3.30 -6.60 -3.18
CA PHE A 344 3.02 -5.69 -2.07
C PHE A 344 3.13 -6.36 -0.70
N ASN A 345 3.61 -7.61 -0.64
CA ASN A 345 3.85 -8.35 0.60
C ASN A 345 2.63 -8.37 1.54
N GLY A 346 1.41 -8.38 1.00
CA GLY A 346 0.16 -8.38 1.77
C GLY A 346 -0.27 -7.00 2.27
N MET A 347 0.19 -5.90 1.65
CA MET A 347 -0.25 -4.54 2.00
C MET A 347 -1.78 -4.42 2.02
N SER A 348 -2.30 -3.84 3.08
CA SER A 348 -3.74 -3.64 3.30
C SER A 348 -4.32 -2.67 2.27
N PHE A 349 -5.48 -3.03 1.70
CA PHE A 349 -6.21 -2.14 0.79
C PHE A 349 -6.60 -0.83 1.48
N ARG A 350 -7.06 -0.93 2.74
CA ARG A 350 -7.47 0.25 3.51
C ARG A 350 -6.29 1.20 3.71
N TRP A 351 -5.15 0.64 4.10
CA TRP A 351 -3.95 1.42 4.36
C TRP A 351 -3.46 2.17 3.12
N ILE A 352 -3.39 1.51 1.97
CA ILE A 352 -2.93 2.17 0.74
C ILE A 352 -3.94 3.19 0.22
N LEU A 353 -5.24 2.99 0.48
CA LEU A 353 -6.28 3.95 0.14
C LEU A 353 -6.17 5.23 0.98
N GLU A 354 -6.03 5.10 2.30
CA GLU A 354 -5.78 6.23 3.21
C GLU A 354 -4.54 7.02 2.79
N GLU A 355 -3.44 6.31 2.50
CA GLU A 355 -2.19 6.93 2.07
C GLU A 355 -2.27 7.56 0.66
N ALA A 356 -3.18 7.11 -0.20
CA ALA A 356 -3.43 7.73 -1.52
C ALA A 356 -4.36 8.95 -1.41
N LEU A 357 -5.36 8.90 -0.52
CA LEU A 357 -6.24 10.02 -0.21
C LEU A 357 -5.44 11.18 0.40
N GLY A 358 -4.59 10.88 1.38
CA GLY A 358 -3.79 11.91 2.06
C GLY A 358 -2.79 12.58 1.13
N ALA A 359 -2.31 11.81 0.14
CA ALA A 359 -1.45 12.32 -0.91
C ALA A 359 -2.20 13.08 -2.01
N GLY A 360 -3.54 13.16 -1.96
CA GLY A 360 -4.35 13.82 -2.98
C GLY A 360 -4.28 13.14 -4.35
N LEU A 361 -4.11 11.81 -4.39
CA LEU A 361 -4.11 11.03 -5.64
C LEU A 361 -5.50 10.54 -6.01
N VAL A 362 -6.37 10.42 -5.02
CA VAL A 362 -7.75 9.97 -5.14
C VAL A 362 -8.62 10.78 -4.19
N GLU A 363 -9.92 10.80 -4.43
CA GLU A 363 -10.93 11.31 -3.51
C GLU A 363 -11.97 10.24 -3.21
N ILE A 364 -12.69 10.39 -2.10
CA ILE A 364 -13.78 9.50 -1.66
C ILE A 364 -15.07 10.30 -1.53
N PHE A 365 -16.12 9.85 -2.20
CA PHE A 365 -17.41 10.52 -2.24
C PHE A 365 -18.53 9.54 -1.92
N ASP A 366 -19.68 10.04 -1.49
CA ASP A 366 -20.86 9.22 -1.24
C ASP A 366 -21.69 9.07 -2.51
N THR A 367 -22.14 7.84 -2.78
CA THR A 367 -23.01 7.53 -3.92
C THR A 367 -24.48 7.44 -3.53
N GLY A 368 -24.80 7.41 -2.23
CA GLY A 368 -26.16 7.25 -1.71
C GLY A 368 -26.82 5.89 -1.96
N SER A 369 -26.18 4.98 -2.71
CA SER A 369 -26.81 3.71 -3.14
C SER A 369 -25.88 2.50 -3.03
N VAL A 370 -24.64 2.60 -3.52
CA VAL A 370 -23.68 1.48 -3.59
C VAL A 370 -22.55 1.58 -2.55
N GLY A 371 -22.71 2.50 -1.60
CA GLY A 371 -21.69 2.87 -0.62
C GLY A 371 -20.68 3.88 -1.16
N PRO A 372 -19.52 4.05 -0.52
CA PRO A 372 -18.55 5.07 -0.94
C PRO A 372 -17.97 4.79 -2.33
N GLY A 373 -17.93 5.82 -3.16
CA GLY A 373 -17.21 5.86 -4.43
C GLY A 373 -15.79 6.38 -4.25
N ILE A 374 -14.87 5.92 -5.08
CA ILE A 374 -13.48 6.40 -5.13
C ILE A 374 -13.18 6.78 -6.56
N ARG A 375 -12.57 7.96 -6.78
CA ARG A 375 -12.09 8.37 -8.12
C ARG A 375 -10.68 8.95 -8.10
N CYS A 376 -10.00 8.89 -9.24
CA CYS A 376 -8.71 9.56 -9.42
C CYS A 376 -8.87 11.08 -9.49
N LEU A 377 -7.88 11.81 -8.96
CA LEU A 377 -7.74 13.26 -9.08
C LEU A 377 -6.83 13.69 -10.23
#